data_AF-X1D7U3-F1
#
_entry.id   AF-X1D7U3-F1
#
_cell.length_a   1.000
_cell.length_b   1.000
_cell.length_c   1.000
_cell.angle_alpha   90.00
_cell.angle_beta   90.00
_cell.angle_gamma   90.00
#
_symmetry.space_group_name_H-M   'P 1'
#
loop_
_entity.id
_entity.type
_entity.pdbx_description
1 polymer ?
#
loop_
_entity_poly.entity_id
_entity_poly.type
_entity_poly.pdbx_seq_one_letter_code
_entity_poly.pdbx_strand_id
1 'polypeptide(L)' 'FVLPNLVMLHTCQETLDLLEEKHITVHVAETKAAAEVYNDLASRGNFVGGLFHSTC' A
#
# COMPACT_ATOMS: atom_id res chain seq x y z
N PHE A 1 9.81 3.67 -7.51
CA PHE A 1 9.81 2.69 -8.61
C PHE A 1 8.46 1.99 -8.63
N VAL A 2 7.54 2.45 -9.48
CA VAL A 2 6.20 1.83 -9.63
C VAL A 2 6.30 0.84 -10.80
N LEU A 3 6.07 -0.45 -10.51
CA LEU A 3 6.06 -1.56 -11.49
C LEU A 3 4.63 -1.77 -12.05
N PRO A 4 4.49 -2.42 -13.21
CA PRO A 4 3.33 -2.25 -14.09
C PRO A 4 2.13 -3.14 -13.74
N ASN A 5 0.94 -2.56 -13.86
CA ASN A 5 -0.34 -3.17 -14.22
C ASN A 5 -0.75 -4.48 -13.51
N LEU A 6 -1.28 -4.36 -12.29
CA LEU A 6 -2.30 -5.30 -11.79
C LEU A 6 -3.70 -4.68 -12.03
N VAL A 7 -4.43 -5.26 -12.96
CA VAL A 7 -5.82 -4.89 -13.29
C VAL A 7 -6.74 -5.42 -12.17
N MET A 8 -7.28 -4.54 -11.32
CA MET A 8 -8.71 -4.51 -10.97
C MET A 8 -9.11 -3.41 -10.00
N LEU A 9 -8.22 -2.90 -9.14
CA LEU A 9 -8.50 -1.76 -8.25
C LEU A 9 -7.34 -0.77 -8.31
N HIS A 10 -7.58 0.37 -8.96
CA HIS A 10 -6.71 1.53 -8.84
C HIS A 10 -7.19 2.37 -7.67
N THR A 11 -6.31 2.67 -6.71
CA THR A 11 -6.57 3.73 -5.74
C THR A 11 -6.64 5.06 -6.49
N CYS A 12 -7.65 5.88 -6.22
CA CYS A 12 -7.76 7.20 -6.83
C CYS A 12 -6.51 8.03 -6.54
N GLN A 13 -6.00 8.74 -7.55
CA GLN A 13 -4.79 9.55 -7.43
C GLN A 13 -4.92 10.60 -6.32
N GLU A 14 -6.09 11.22 -6.19
CA GLU A 14 -6.42 12.20 -5.14
C GLU A 14 -6.18 11.65 -3.71
N THR A 15 -6.38 10.34 -3.50
CA THR A 15 -6.12 9.71 -2.20
C THR A 15 -4.62 9.54 -1.97
N LEU A 16 -3.84 9.20 -3.00
CA LEU A 16 -2.39 9.09 -2.90
C LEU A 16 -1.76 10.46 -2.65
N ASP A 17 -2.22 11.48 -3.37
CA ASP A 17 -1.76 12.87 -3.22
C ASP A 17 -2.04 13.36 -1.79
N LEU A 18 -3.23 13.11 -1.25
CA LEU A 18 -3.57 13.46 0.13
C LEU A 18 -2.67 12.77 1.17
N LEU A 19 -2.28 11.51 0.93
CA LEU A 19 -1.38 10.78 1.83
C LEU A 19 0.05 11.32 1.73
N GLU A 20 0.51 11.67 0.52
CA GLU A 20 1.81 12.30 0.29
C GLU A 20 1.90 13.68 0.95
N GLU A 21 0.87 14.53 0.81
CA GLU A 21 0.76 15.83 1.50
C GLU A 21 0.87 15.70 3.02
N LYS A 22 0.41 14.57 3.59
CA LYS A 22 0.50 14.27 5.02
C LYS A 22 1.83 13.61 5.41
N HIS A 23 2.77 13.49 4.47
CA HIS A 23 4.05 12.80 4.64
C HIS A 23 3.91 11.33 5.07
N ILE A 24 2.84 10.66 4.63
CA ILE A 24 2.61 9.24 4.86
C ILE A 24 3.25 8.46 3.71
N THR A 25 4.20 7.58 4.03
CA THR A 25 4.77 6.68 3.03
C THR A 25 3.75 5.60 2.64
N VAL A 26 3.44 5.49 1.35
CA VAL A 26 2.44 4.55 0.82
C VAL A 26 3.12 3.46 -0.02
N HIS A 27 2.76 2.21 0.24
CA HIS A 27 3.13 1.06 -0.58
C HIS A 27 1.86 0.50 -1.24
N VAL A 28 1.83 0.45 -2.57
CA VAL A 28 0.74 -0.17 -3.35
C VAL A 28 1.26 -1.44 -4.00
N ALA A 29 0.63 -2.57 -3.70
CA ALA A 29 1.01 -3.89 -4.21
C ALA A 29 -0.22 -4.83 -4.26
N GLU A 30 -0.09 -5.98 -4.93
CA GLU A 30 -1.05 -7.07 -4.82
C GLU A 30 -1.18 -7.51 -3.34
N THR A 31 -2.36 -7.94 -2.92
CA THR A 31 -2.69 -8.15 -1.51
C THR A 31 -1.70 -9.05 -0.76
N LYS A 32 -1.25 -10.16 -1.35
CA LYS A 32 -0.25 -11.02 -0.69
C LYS A 32 1.08 -10.29 -0.51
N ALA A 33 1.57 -9.64 -1.56
CA ALA A 33 2.80 -8.84 -1.48
C ALA A 33 2.66 -7.66 -0.50
N ALA A 34 1.50 -7.00 -0.46
CA ALA A 34 1.21 -5.94 0.50
C ALA A 34 1.25 -6.47 1.95
N ALA A 35 0.71 -7.68 2.19
CA ALA A 35 0.74 -8.31 3.51
C ALA A 35 2.18 -8.67 3.94
N GLU A 36 3.01 -9.12 3.00
CA GLU A 36 4.44 -9.38 3.24
C GLU A 36 5.18 -8.08 3.64
N VAL A 37 4.96 -6.98 2.90
CA VAL A 37 5.52 -5.66 3.23
C VAL A 37 5.04 -5.18 4.59
N TYR A 38 3.75 -5.30 4.89
CA TYR A 38 3.19 -4.93 6.19
C TYR A 38 3.85 -5.71 7.33
N ASN A 39 3.95 -7.03 7.21
CA ASN A 39 4.53 -7.88 8.24
C ASN A 39 6.01 -7.56 8.48
N ASP A 40 6.80 -7.30 7.42
CA ASP A 40 8.19 -6.88 7.57
C ASP A 40 8.29 -5.55 8.32
N LEU A 41 7.52 -4.53 7.93
CA LEU A 41 7.53 -3.22 8.59
C LEU A 41 7.09 -3.30 10.05
N ALA A 42 6.01 -4.04 10.33
CA ALA A 42 5.51 -4.25 11.68
C ALA A 42 6.53 -4.99 12.56
N SER A 43 7.17 -6.03 12.02
CA SER A 43 8.18 -6.81 12.75
C SER A 43 9.41 -6.00 13.16
N ARG A 44 9.73 -4.95 12.39
CA ARG A 44 10.81 -4.00 12.67
C ARG A 44 10.41 -2.88 13.64
N GLY A 45 9.17 -2.89 14.14
CA GLY A 45 8.66 -1.90 15.09
C GLY A 45 8.20 -0.58 14.47
N ASN A 46 7.95 -0.53 13.15
CA ASN A 46 7.42 0.67 12.51
C ASN A 46 5.93 0.87 12.83
N PHE A 47 5.50 2.12 12.93
CA PHE A 47 4.07 2.46 12.95
C PHE A 47 3.48 2.29 11.56
N VAL A 48 2.78 1.18 11.34
CA VAL A 48 2.27 0.78 10.02
C VAL A 48 0.76 0.50 10.06
N GLY A 49 0.05 0.97 9.04
CA GLY A 49 -1.34 0.64 8.75
C GLY A 49 -1.45 -0.03 7.38
N GLY A 50 -2.52 -0.79 7.15
CA GLY A 50 -2.75 -1.47 5.86
C GLY A 50 -4.22 -1.54 5.50
N LEU A 51 -4.51 -1.27 4.23
CA LEU A 51 -5.82 -1.51 3.60
C LEU A 51 -5.66 -2.66 2.61
N PHE A 52 -6.27 -3.79 2.92
CA PHE A 52 -6.16 -5.00 2.11
C PHE A 52 -7.52 -5.32 1.50
N HIS A 53 -7.55 -5.46 0.19
CA HIS A 53 -8.68 -6.04 -0.50
C HIS A 53 -8.32 -7.50 -0.80
N SER A 54 -8.69 -8.42 0.09
CA SER A 54 -8.35 -9.86 0.01
C SER A 54 -9.16 -10.63 -1.04
N THR A 55 -9.89 -9.91 -1.87
CA THR A 55 -10.75 -10.45 -2.92
C THR A 55 -10.38 -9.79 -4.23
N CYS A 56 -10.72 -10.47 -5.32
CA CYS A 56 -11.28 -9.86 -6.51
C CYS A 56 -12.63 -10.57 -6.74
#